data_AF-A0A959S348-F1
#
_entry.id   AF-A0A959S348-F1
#
_cell.length_a   1.000
_cell.length_b   1.000
_cell.length_c   1.000
_cell.angle_alpha   90.00
_cell.angle_beta   90.00
_cell.angle_gamma   90.00
#
_symmetry.space_group_name_H-M   'P 1'
#
loop_
_entity.id
_entity.type
_entity.pdbx_description
1 polymer ?
#
loop_
_entity_poly.entity_id
_entity_poly.type
_entity_poly.pdbx_seq_one_letter_code
_entity_poly.pdbx_strand_id
1 'polypeptide(L)'
;MRYIYLIIASMFFVIGCKQEEINTENNNNISENSIMPSEKYNWGSYDLNNTFGELLFVPIYSSVYHQNDRTFHLTATLSIHNTDINSKITLLKIDYYDTNGKLVSEFINEKIILNP
;
A
#
# COMPACT_ATOMS: atom_id res chain seq x y z
N MET A 1 -20.86 -24.87 -43.99
CA MET A 1 -21.27 -24.06 -42.81
C MET A 1 -21.10 -24.77 -41.47
N ARG A 2 -21.43 -26.06 -41.32
CA ARG A 2 -21.33 -26.76 -40.02
C ARG A 2 -19.89 -26.99 -39.51
N TYR A 3 -18.93 -27.17 -40.42
CA TYR A 3 -17.51 -27.41 -40.07
C TYR A 3 -16.71 -26.13 -39.79
N ILE A 4 -17.23 -24.96 -40.17
CA ILE A 4 -16.57 -23.66 -39.92
C ILE A 4 -16.51 -23.35 -38.42
N TYR A 5 -17.59 -23.65 -37.68
CA TYR A 5 -17.65 -23.45 -36.23
C TYR A 5 -16.73 -24.43 -35.47
N LEU A 6 -16.52 -25.63 -36.00
CA LEU A 6 -15.58 -26.60 -35.43
C LEU A 6 -14.12 -26.17 -35.59
N ILE A 7 -13.78 -25.52 -36.71
CA ILE A 7 -12.44 -24.97 -36.94
C ILE A 7 -12.17 -23.76 -36.02
N ILE A 8 -13.16 -22.89 -35.80
CA ILE A 8 -13.04 -21.71 -34.92
C ILE A 8 -12.90 -22.12 -33.44
N ALA A 9 -13.62 -23.14 -32.99
CA ALA A 9 -13.53 -23.64 -31.62
C ALA A 9 -12.17 -24.31 -31.30
N SER A 10 -11.59 -25.00 -32.28
CA SER A 10 -10.24 -25.58 -32.19
C SER A 10 -9.17 -24.49 -32.04
N MET A 11 -9.29 -23.38 -32.77
CA MET A 11 -8.34 -22.27 -32.76
C MET A 11 -8.33 -21.50 -31.42
N PHE A 12 -9.47 -21.46 -30.71
CA PHE A 12 -9.56 -20.87 -29.37
C PHE A 12 -8.88 -21.71 -28.27
N PHE A 13 -8.68 -23.02 -28.51
CA PHE A 13 -8.07 -23.92 -27.53
C PHE A 13 -6.53 -23.88 -27.52
N VAL A 14 -5.91 -23.27 -28.55
CA VAL A 14 -4.44 -23.23 -28.70
C VAL A 14 -3.81 -21.97 -28.06
N ILE A 15 -4.62 -21.05 -27.54
CA ILE A 15 -4.16 -19.90 -26.74
C ILE A 15 -4.22 -20.28 -25.26
N GLY A 16 -3.63 -21.42 -24.91
CA GLY A 16 -3.35 -21.78 -23.51
C GLY A 16 -2.02 -21.15 -23.10
N CYS A 17 -1.99 -20.43 -21.97
CA CYS A 17 -0.76 -19.89 -21.41
C CYS A 17 0.25 -21.01 -21.15
N LYS A 18 1.49 -20.84 -21.63
CA LYS A 18 2.65 -21.55 -21.10
C LYS A 18 2.95 -20.97 -19.71
N GLN A 19 2.82 -21.81 -18.68
CA GLN A 19 3.38 -21.54 -17.36
C GLN A 19 4.91 -21.64 -17.49
N GLU A 20 5.62 -20.59 -17.13
CA GLU A 20 7.08 -20.61 -16.99
C GLU A 20 7.41 -21.30 -15.66
N GLU A 21 7.89 -22.54 -15.73
CA GLU A 21 8.54 -23.21 -14.59
C GLU A 21 9.88 -22.52 -14.35
N ILE A 22 9.97 -21.73 -13.28
CA ILE A 22 11.27 -21.31 -12.73
C ILE A 22 11.90 -22.56 -12.13
N ASN A 23 12.90 -23.12 -12.82
CA ASN A 23 13.81 -24.10 -12.27
C ASN A 23 14.53 -23.47 -11.08
N THR A 24 14.10 -23.81 -9.86
CA THR A 24 14.90 -23.54 -8.67
C THR A 24 16.03 -24.57 -8.67
N GLU A 25 17.21 -24.15 -9.10
CA GLU A 25 18.44 -24.87 -8.81
C GLU A 25 18.59 -24.99 -7.30
N ASN A 26 18.52 -26.24 -6.83
CA ASN A 26 18.92 -26.64 -5.50
C ASN A 26 20.41 -26.30 -5.30
N ASN A 27 20.68 -25.22 -4.58
CA ASN A 27 21.93 -25.07 -3.86
C ASN A 27 21.60 -24.92 -2.37
N ASN A 28 21.49 -26.08 -1.73
CA ASN A 28 21.42 -26.23 -0.29
C ASN A 28 22.65 -25.56 0.32
N ASN A 29 22.45 -24.55 1.16
CA ASN A 29 23.26 -24.21 2.34
C ASN A 29 22.83 -22.85 2.91
N ILE A 30 21.67 -22.77 3.59
CA ILE A 30 21.48 -21.75 4.63
C ILE A 30 20.69 -22.38 5.77
N SER A 31 21.43 -22.84 6.77
CA SER A 31 20.97 -22.86 8.16
C SER A 31 20.90 -21.42 8.69
N GLU A 32 19.92 -21.21 9.58
CA GLU A 32 19.58 -20.02 10.36
C GLU A 32 18.47 -19.10 9.80
N ASN A 33 17.35 -19.13 10.54
CA ASN A 33 16.35 -18.09 10.77
C ASN A 33 14.94 -18.32 10.22
N SER A 34 14.21 -19.19 10.91
CA SER A 34 12.75 -19.16 11.08
C SER A 34 12.29 -17.95 11.93
N ILE A 35 12.76 -16.74 11.60
CA ILE A 35 12.36 -15.49 12.26
C ILE A 35 11.34 -14.81 11.34
N MET A 36 10.19 -14.43 11.88
CA MET A 36 9.17 -13.65 11.15
C MET A 36 9.82 -12.41 10.50
N PRO A 37 9.41 -11.97 9.30
CA PRO A 37 10.02 -10.84 8.58
C PRO A 37 9.89 -9.45 9.25
N SER A 38 9.59 -9.36 10.54
CA SER A 38 9.41 -8.08 11.25
C SER A 38 10.70 -7.31 11.50
N GLU A 39 11.88 -7.90 11.29
CA GLU A 39 13.15 -7.29 11.69
C GLU A 39 14.00 -6.67 10.57
N LYS A 40 13.52 -6.60 9.32
CA LYS A 40 14.32 -5.96 8.27
C LYS A 40 13.50 -5.20 7.23
N TYR A 41 12.71 -4.24 7.69
CA TYR A 41 12.54 -3.04 6.87
C TYR A 41 13.85 -2.26 6.95
N ASN A 42 14.69 -2.39 5.92
CA ASN A 42 15.75 -1.43 5.67
C ASN A 42 15.06 -0.12 5.26
N TRP A 43 14.65 0.69 6.23
CA TRP A 43 14.41 2.11 6.02
C TRP A 43 15.75 2.65 5.51
N GLY A 44 15.88 2.76 4.19
CA GLY A 44 17.11 3.17 3.54
C GLY A 44 17.68 4.37 4.29
N SER A 45 18.96 4.29 4.64
CA SER A 45 19.70 5.32 5.35
C SER A 45 19.41 6.69 4.73
N TYR A 46 18.45 7.42 5.32
CA TYR A 46 18.20 8.80 4.95
C TYR A 46 19.44 9.58 5.37
N ASP A 47 20.05 10.29 4.42
CA ASP A 47 21.10 11.24 4.74
C ASP A 47 20.47 12.33 5.62
N LEU A 48 20.71 12.21 6.93
CA LEU A 48 20.16 13.09 7.97
C LEU A 48 20.65 14.53 7.82
N ASN A 49 21.65 14.79 6.97
CA ASN A 49 22.19 16.13 6.77
C ASN A 49 21.26 17.01 5.91
N ASN A 50 20.26 16.45 5.22
CA ASN A 50 19.48 17.22 4.24
C ASN A 50 18.01 16.79 4.07
N THR A 51 17.43 16.01 4.99
CA THR A 51 16.05 15.53 4.83
C THR A 51 15.05 16.59 5.31
N PHE A 52 14.53 17.39 4.36
CA PHE A 52 13.47 18.37 4.60
C PHE A 52 12.09 17.70 4.57
N GLY A 53 11.58 17.33 5.75
CA GLY A 53 10.21 16.83 5.94
C GLY A 53 9.97 15.40 5.44
N GLU A 54 8.93 14.75 5.97
CA GLU A 54 8.48 13.42 5.57
C GLU A 54 7.05 13.50 5.05
N LEU A 55 6.75 12.76 3.98
CA LEU A 55 5.39 12.57 3.49
C LEU A 55 4.87 11.22 3.99
N LEU A 56 3.90 11.25 4.91
CA LEU A 56 3.29 10.05 5.47
C LEU A 56 1.97 9.74 4.78
N PHE A 57 1.82 8.49 4.34
CA PHE A 57 0.54 7.96 3.88
C PHE A 57 -0.19 7.27 5.05
N VAL A 58 -1.43 7.70 5.32
CA VAL A 58 -2.27 7.11 6.36
C VAL A 58 -3.54 6.53 5.73
N PRO A 59 -3.74 5.20 5.72
CA PRO A 59 -4.95 4.61 5.19
C PRO A 59 -6.13 4.87 6.13
N ILE A 60 -7.25 5.36 5.58
CA ILE A 60 -8.52 5.52 6.29
C ILE A 60 -9.67 4.88 5.51
N TYR A 61 -10.53 4.13 6.19
CA TYR A 61 -11.67 3.43 5.58
C TYR A 61 -12.97 4.01 6.10
N SER A 62 -13.76 4.61 5.20
CA SER A 62 -15.10 5.11 5.49
C SER A 62 -16.19 4.05 5.32
N SER A 63 -15.82 2.85 4.87
CA SER A 63 -16.72 1.70 4.79
C SER A 63 -15.99 0.41 5.12
N VAL A 64 -16.63 -0.45 5.90
CA VAL A 64 -16.14 -1.80 6.18
C VAL A 64 -17.17 -2.83 5.73
N TYR A 65 -16.69 -3.98 5.27
CA TYR A 65 -17.55 -5.11 4.94
C TYR A 65 -18.05 -5.76 6.23
N HIS A 66 -19.34 -6.02 6.28
CA HIS A 66 -20.01 -6.84 7.27
C HIS A 66 -20.73 -8.00 6.56
N GLN A 67 -21.04 -9.06 7.31
CA GLN A 67 -21.53 -10.34 6.78
C GLN A 67 -22.60 -10.17 5.68
N ASN A 68 -22.51 -11.04 4.66
CA ASN A 68 -23.39 -11.09 3.49
C ASN A 68 -23.35 -9.82 2.62
N ASP A 69 -22.15 -9.36 2.26
CA ASP A 69 -21.89 -8.25 1.32
C ASP A 69 -22.51 -6.90 1.72
N ARG A 70 -22.81 -6.72 3.01
CA ARG A 70 -23.36 -5.46 3.52
C ARG A 70 -22.23 -4.56 3.98
N THR A 71 -22.09 -3.39 3.37
CA THR A 71 -21.14 -2.37 3.81
C THR A 71 -21.73 -1.52 4.93
N PHE A 72 -20.94 -1.25 5.96
CA PHE A 72 -21.26 -0.28 7.00
C PHE A 72 -20.43 0.98 6.81
N HIS A 73 -21.10 2.13 6.82
CA HIS A 73 -20.43 3.43 6.79
C HIS A 73 -19.84 3.77 8.15
N LEU A 74 -18.57 4.12 8.17
CA LEU A 74 -17.84 4.56 9.35
C LEU A 74 -17.38 6.01 9.14
N THR A 75 -17.24 6.72 10.26
CA THR A 75 -16.50 7.98 10.28
C THR A 75 -15.06 7.69 10.67
N ALA A 76 -14.11 8.15 9.86
CA ALA A 76 -12.69 8.08 10.19
C ALA A 76 -12.27 9.34 10.95
N THR A 77 -11.38 9.19 11.93
CA THR A 77 -10.76 10.30 12.66
C THR A 77 -9.25 10.10 12.65
N LEU A 78 -8.52 11.10 12.16
CA LEU A 78 -7.06 11.15 12.22
C LEU A 78 -6.64 12.07 13.35
N SER A 79 -5.90 11.53 14.32
CA SER A 79 -5.29 12.31 15.41
C SER A 79 -3.78 12.31 15.24
N ILE A 80 -3.17 13.49 15.25
CA ILE A 80 -1.72 13.65 15.13
C ILE A 80 -1.22 14.26 16.44
N HIS A 81 -0.27 13.58 17.08
CA HIS A 81 0.35 14.02 18.33
C HIS A 81 1.85 14.07 18.16
N ASN A 82 2.48 15.11 18.71
CA ASN A 82 3.92 15.13 18.87
C ASN A 82 4.28 14.31 20.13
N THR A 83 5.12 13.29 19.96
CA THR A 83 5.62 12.47 21.06
C THR A 83 7.06 12.81 21.44
N ASP A 84 7.73 13.68 20.69
CA ASP A 84 9.08 14.16 21.01
C ASP A 84 8.99 15.28 22.06
N ILE A 85 9.65 15.05 23.20
CA ILE A 85 9.65 15.95 24.36
C ILE A 85 10.59 17.17 24.16
N ASN A 86 11.50 17.12 23.19
CA ASN A 86 12.52 18.14 22.97
C ASN A 86 12.26 18.96 21.70
N SER A 87 11.69 18.35 20.67
CA SER A 87 11.58 18.94 19.33
C SER A 87 10.14 19.22 18.93
N LYS A 88 9.94 20.30 18.17
CA LYS A 88 8.63 20.62 17.57
C LYS A 88 8.46 19.89 16.24
N ILE A 89 7.23 19.55 15.90
CA ILE A 89 6.85 19.07 14.57
C ILE A 89 6.05 20.16 13.86
N THR A 90 6.30 20.38 12.58
CA THR A 90 5.50 21.29 11.75
C THR A 90 4.74 20.49 10.70
N LEU A 91 3.42 20.53 10.76
CA LEU A 91 2.54 19.99 9.74
C LEU A 91 2.39 21.02 8.63
N LEU A 92 2.82 20.64 7.42
CA LEU A 92 2.80 21.52 6.25
C LEU A 92 1.52 21.37 5.43
N LYS A 93 1.04 20.14 5.25
CA LYS A 93 -0.17 19.83 4.47
C LYS A 93 -0.87 18.59 5.02
N ILE A 94 -2.20 18.56 4.94
CA ILE A 94 -3.02 17.37 5.23
C ILE A 94 -4.08 17.29 4.14
N ASP A 95 -3.87 16.37 3.19
CA ASP A 95 -4.78 16.14 2.07
C ASP A 95 -5.46 14.79 2.21
N TYR A 96 -6.77 14.77 1.97
CA TYR A 96 -7.53 13.55 1.89
C TYR A 96 -7.93 13.25 0.46
N TYR A 97 -7.52 12.07 -0.01
CA TYR A 97 -7.83 11.54 -1.32
C TYR A 97 -8.81 10.37 -1.21
N ASP A 98 -9.73 10.25 -2.18
CA ASP A 98 -10.62 9.09 -2.28
C ASP A 98 -9.88 7.85 -2.83
N THR A 99 -10.59 6.73 -2.93
CA THR A 99 -10.05 5.45 -3.44
C THR A 99 -9.59 5.52 -4.90
N ASN A 100 -9.99 6.55 -5.65
CA ASN A 100 -9.58 6.78 -7.03
C ASN A 100 -8.41 7.78 -7.12
N GLY A 101 -7.88 8.26 -5.98
CA GLY A 101 -6.81 9.24 -5.91
C GLY A 101 -7.26 10.67 -6.17
N LYS A 102 -8.57 10.97 -6.09
CA LYS A 102 -9.09 12.33 -6.25
C LYS A 102 -9.03 13.07 -4.92
N LEU A 103 -8.51 14.30 -4.93
CA LEU A 103 -8.52 15.19 -3.75
C LEU A 103 -9.97 15.48 -3.33
N VAL A 104 -10.30 15.10 -2.10
CA VAL A 104 -11.61 15.30 -1.47
C VAL A 104 -11.60 16.54 -0.59
N SER A 105 -10.54 16.70 0.22
CA SER A 105 -10.44 17.80 1.17
C SER A 105 -8.98 18.14 1.47
N GLU A 106 -8.71 19.43 1.63
CA GLU A 106 -7.50 19.95 2.27
C GLU A 106 -7.88 20.38 3.69
N PHE A 107 -7.29 19.75 4.71
CA PHE A 107 -7.70 19.95 6.10
C PHE A 107 -7.00 21.13 6.79
N ILE A 108 -5.87 21.58 6.25
CA ILE A 108 -5.13 22.74 6.76
C ILE A 108 -4.71 23.63 5.59
N ASN A 109 -4.87 24.94 5.75
CA ASN A 109 -4.50 25.95 4.75
C ASN A 109 -3.18 26.65 5.09
N GLU A 110 -2.73 26.51 6.33
CA GLU A 110 -1.50 27.10 6.85
C GLU A 110 -0.77 26.07 7.71
N LYS A 111 0.54 26.28 7.89
CA LYS A 111 1.38 25.39 8.69
C LYS A 111 0.91 25.35 10.15
N ILE A 112 0.81 24.16 10.71
CA ILE A 112 0.50 23.95 12.14
C ILE A 112 1.75 23.45 12.85
N ILE A 113 2.11 24.10 13.95
CA ILE A 113 3.24 23.69 14.78
C ILE A 113 2.70 22.91 15.99
N LEU A 114 3.13 21.66 16.12
CA LEU A 114 2.93 20.84 17.31
C LEU A 114 4.17 20.99 18.19
N ASN A 115 3.99 21.58 19.38
CA ASN A 115 5.06 21.65 20.38
C ASN A 115 5.29 20.26 21.02
N PRO A 116 6.42 20.06 21.71
CA PRO A 116 6.58 18.95 22.64
C PRO A 116 5.44 18.76 23.63
#